data_AF-A0A6L3EQV2-F1
#
_entry.id   AF-A0A6L3EQV2-F1
#
_cell.length_a   1.000
_cell.length_b   1.000
_cell.length_c   1.000
_cell.angle_alpha   90.00
_cell.angle_beta   90.00
_cell.angle_gamma   90.00
#
_symmetry.space_group_name_H-M   'P 1'
#
loop_
_entity.id
_entity.type
_entity.pdbx_description
1 polymer ?
#
loop_
_entity_poly.entity_id
_entity_poly.type
_entity_poly.pdbx_seq_one_letter_code
_entity_poly.pdbx_strand_id
1 'polypeptide(L)'
;MDKVGGFDKRLRRVEDWDLWMRMAYAGCKMGWVEEIVCAYRMFPGQMTRNAAAQKKVTVGVMNKFFDQPGLSDDLLALKSDVLTRVYLVCAGREYGADQCDDAQESIAEAIKLTPALATSRQDELIDSLLSWTTNPFVGDPIDYTMRVFNNLPDNAAAIKQKKRWALGEIGLRTFFTAKKNEDWSTVRRAGQVVAANAPARMWNRGVVSILLQSMMHRQPQS
;
A
#
# COMPACT_ATOMS: atom_id res chain seq x y z
N MET A 1 -3.74 32.43 4.15
CA MET A 1 -2.35 31.93 4.35
C MET A 1 -1.65 32.65 5.48
N ASP A 2 -1.97 33.93 5.74
CA ASP A 2 -1.28 34.78 6.74
C ASP A 2 -1.22 34.21 8.16
N LYS A 3 -2.20 33.40 8.58
CA LYS A 3 -2.23 32.76 9.91
C LYS A 3 -1.31 31.56 10.07
N VAL A 4 -1.01 30.84 8.99
CA VAL A 4 -0.28 29.55 9.05
C VAL A 4 1.06 29.57 8.31
N GLY A 5 1.32 30.61 7.51
CA GLY A 5 2.48 30.69 6.64
C GLY A 5 2.36 29.79 5.40
N GLY A 6 3.39 29.82 4.54
CA GLY A 6 3.47 29.00 3.33
C GLY A 6 4.07 27.61 3.57
N PHE A 7 4.64 27.03 2.50
CA PHE A 7 5.40 25.78 2.60
C PHE A 7 6.68 25.96 3.42
N ASP A 8 7.03 24.95 4.22
CA ASP A 8 8.31 24.90 4.91
C ASP A 8 9.42 24.55 3.91
N LYS A 9 10.21 25.56 3.51
CA LYS A 9 11.27 25.42 2.50
C LYS A 9 12.39 24.45 2.87
N ARG A 10 12.45 23.99 4.13
CA ARG A 10 13.40 22.97 4.58
C ARG A 10 12.96 21.56 4.18
N LEU A 11 11.67 21.37 3.93
CA LEU A 11 11.12 20.11 3.43
C LEU A 11 11.37 20.04 1.92
N ARG A 12 12.01 18.95 1.49
CA ARG A 12 12.23 18.66 0.06
C ARG A 12 11.09 17.85 -0.56
N ARG A 13 10.18 17.36 0.27
CA ARG A 13 9.06 16.47 -0.06
C ARG A 13 7.98 16.65 1.01
N VAL A 14 6.74 16.30 0.69
CA VAL A 14 5.62 16.23 1.65
C VAL A 14 5.33 17.58 2.34
N GLU A 15 5.76 18.69 1.71
CA GLU A 15 5.51 20.05 2.16
C GLU A 15 4.03 20.44 2.13
N ASP A 16 3.28 19.78 1.23
CA ASP A 16 1.83 19.86 1.12
C ASP A 16 1.15 19.28 2.35
N TRP A 17 1.55 18.09 2.80
CA TRP A 17 1.01 17.48 4.03
C TRP A 17 1.27 18.32 5.26
N ASP A 18 2.50 18.85 5.42
CA ASP A 18 2.84 19.78 6.51
C ASP A 18 1.91 21.01 6.51
N LEU A 19 1.70 21.62 5.34
CA LEU A 19 0.82 22.77 5.21
C LEU A 19 -0.64 22.41 5.50
N TRP A 20 -1.13 21.30 4.98
CA TRP A 20 -2.51 20.86 5.17
C TRP A 20 -2.82 20.59 6.64
N MET A 21 -1.94 19.91 7.36
CA MET A 21 -2.13 19.68 8.80
C MET A 21 -2.15 20.99 9.59
N ARG A 22 -1.24 21.93 9.28
CA ARG A 22 -1.26 23.27 9.91
C ARG A 22 -2.54 24.04 9.61
N MET A 23 -3.03 23.98 8.37
CA MET A 23 -4.30 24.61 7.99
C MET A 23 -5.49 24.00 8.71
N ALA A 24 -5.58 22.66 8.74
CA ALA A 24 -6.65 21.94 9.43
C ALA A 24 -6.67 22.27 10.92
N TYR A 25 -5.50 22.24 11.58
CA TYR A 25 -5.37 22.58 13.00
C TYR A 25 -5.71 24.05 13.29
N ALA A 26 -5.42 24.97 12.37
CA ALA A 26 -5.82 26.37 12.48
C ALA A 26 -7.31 26.62 12.21
N GLY A 27 -8.12 25.57 12.03
CA GLY A 27 -9.56 25.67 11.76
C GLY A 27 -9.90 26.14 10.34
N CYS A 28 -8.97 26.02 9.39
CA CYS A 28 -9.26 26.35 8.00
C CYS A 28 -10.27 25.32 7.44
N LYS A 29 -11.33 25.82 6.80
CA LYS A 29 -12.31 24.95 6.13
C LYS A 29 -11.68 24.34 4.89
N MET A 30 -11.77 23.03 4.77
CA MET A 30 -11.37 22.28 3.58
C MET A 30 -12.61 21.81 2.84
N GLY A 31 -12.62 21.96 1.52
CA GLY A 31 -13.69 21.50 0.63
C GLY A 31 -13.14 20.47 -0.35
N TRP A 32 -13.99 19.51 -0.72
CA TRP A 32 -13.71 18.58 -1.80
C TRP A 32 -14.42 19.04 -3.08
N VAL A 33 -13.77 18.84 -4.23
CA VAL A 33 -14.31 19.17 -5.55
C VAL A 33 -14.23 17.91 -6.41
N GLU A 34 -15.35 17.55 -7.06
CA GLU A 34 -15.47 16.40 -7.96
C GLU A 34 -14.90 16.71 -9.35
N GLU A 35 -13.67 17.19 -9.42
CA GLU A 35 -13.00 17.56 -10.66
C GLU A 35 -11.57 17.00 -10.72
N ILE A 36 -11.11 16.70 -11.94
CA ILE A 36 -9.72 16.31 -12.16
C ILE A 36 -8.85 17.56 -12.08
N VAL A 37 -8.23 17.78 -10.92
CA VAL A 37 -7.39 18.96 -10.66
C VAL A 37 -5.91 18.77 -10.97
N CYS A 38 -5.47 17.55 -11.30
CA CYS A 38 -4.06 17.24 -11.54
C CYS A 38 -3.88 16.07 -12.52
N ALA A 39 -2.93 16.21 -13.44
CA ALA A 39 -2.42 15.11 -14.26
C ALA A 39 -0.98 14.80 -13.81
N TYR A 40 -0.76 13.60 -13.28
CA TYR A 40 0.55 13.18 -12.80
C TYR A 40 1.24 12.29 -13.84
N ARG A 41 2.46 12.66 -14.26
CA ARG A 41 3.26 11.83 -15.15
C ARG A 41 4.07 10.82 -14.35
N MET A 42 3.94 9.55 -14.68
CA MET A 42 4.68 8.46 -14.05
C MET A 42 5.78 7.93 -14.97
N PHE A 43 6.98 7.73 -14.42
CA PHE A 43 8.08 7.06 -15.13
C PHE A 43 8.60 5.86 -14.33
N PRO A 44 8.94 4.74 -15.01
CA PRO A 44 9.61 3.61 -14.37
C PRO A 44 10.89 4.07 -13.65
N GLY A 45 11.07 3.67 -12.39
CA GLY A 45 12.27 3.95 -11.59
C GLY A 45 12.22 5.18 -10.66
N GLN A 46 11.17 6.01 -10.69
CA GLN A 46 11.04 7.12 -9.73
C GLN A 46 10.80 6.67 -8.28
N MET A 47 10.31 5.44 -8.07
CA MET A 47 9.97 4.92 -6.75
C MET A 47 11.11 4.20 -6.03
N THR A 48 11.86 3.37 -6.76
CA THR A 48 12.83 2.41 -6.22
C THR A 48 13.99 3.08 -5.48
N ARG A 49 14.27 4.35 -5.78
CA ARG A 49 15.37 5.12 -5.15
C ARG A 49 14.94 5.99 -3.96
N ASN A 50 13.65 6.07 -3.64
CA ASN A 50 13.12 7.17 -2.84
C ASN A 50 12.11 6.76 -1.76
N ALA A 51 11.78 5.49 -1.56
CA ALA A 51 10.80 5.13 -0.53
C ALA A 51 11.35 5.34 0.90
N ALA A 52 12.58 4.92 1.21
CA ALA A 52 13.23 5.23 2.49
C ALA A 52 13.39 6.74 2.77
N ALA A 53 13.79 7.52 1.76
CA ALA A 53 13.88 8.98 1.89
C ALA A 53 12.49 9.62 2.08
N GLN A 54 11.47 9.11 1.41
CA GLN A 54 10.07 9.51 1.62
C GLN A 54 9.63 9.19 3.05
N LYS A 55 9.89 7.97 3.56
CA LYS A 55 9.60 7.56 4.95
C LYS A 55 10.18 8.56 5.94
N LYS A 56 11.47 8.86 5.83
CA LYS A 56 12.16 9.79 6.73
C LYS A 56 11.47 11.16 6.79
N VAL A 57 11.08 11.71 5.64
CA VAL A 57 10.42 13.03 5.60
C VAL A 57 8.97 12.94 6.10
N THR A 58 8.21 11.91 5.71
CA THR A 58 6.82 11.72 6.16
C THR A 58 6.75 11.57 7.69
N VAL A 59 7.57 10.68 8.27
CA VAL A 59 7.64 10.49 9.73
C VAL A 59 8.11 11.77 10.41
N GLY A 60 9.09 12.47 9.83
CA GLY A 60 9.55 13.76 10.35
C GLY A 60 8.46 14.83 10.39
N VAL A 61 7.63 14.92 9.35
CA VAL A 61 6.50 15.86 9.28
C VAL A 61 5.43 15.51 10.32
N MET A 62 5.15 14.22 10.53
CA MET A 62 4.22 13.77 11.58
C MET A 62 4.74 14.09 12.98
N ASN A 63 6.01 13.79 13.27
CA ASN A 63 6.62 14.12 14.55
C ASN A 63 6.64 15.64 14.76
N LYS A 64 7.03 16.43 13.76
CA LYS A 64 6.98 17.90 13.80
C LYS A 64 5.59 18.41 14.20
N PHE A 65 4.53 17.83 13.66
CA PHE A 65 3.17 18.21 14.03
C PHE A 65 2.86 17.85 15.49
N PHE A 66 3.15 16.62 15.93
CA PHE A 66 2.84 16.18 17.29
C PHE A 66 3.76 16.74 18.38
N ASP A 67 4.92 17.25 18.02
CA ASP A 67 5.87 17.85 18.96
C ASP A 67 5.62 19.37 19.15
N GLN A 68 4.64 19.94 18.44
CA GLN A 68 4.29 21.35 18.59
C GLN A 68 3.57 21.61 19.93
N PRO A 69 3.80 22.77 20.57
CA PRO A 69 3.11 23.13 21.80
C PRO A 69 1.62 23.41 21.55
N GLY A 70 0.80 23.18 22.57
CA GLY A 70 -0.63 23.57 22.56
C GLY A 70 -1.59 22.54 21.94
N LEU A 71 -1.11 21.34 21.60
CA LEU A 71 -1.99 20.23 21.26
C LEU A 71 -2.81 19.78 22.48
N SER A 72 -4.08 19.44 22.27
CA SER A 72 -4.92 18.84 23.31
C SER A 72 -4.49 17.39 23.60
N ASP A 73 -4.81 16.90 24.80
CA ASP A 73 -4.53 15.52 25.21
C ASP A 73 -5.18 14.50 24.25
N ASP A 74 -6.39 14.77 23.77
CA ASP A 74 -7.08 13.94 22.78
C ASP A 74 -6.29 13.80 21.47
N LEU A 75 -5.69 14.90 20.99
CA LEU A 75 -4.86 14.86 19.78
C LEU A 75 -3.54 14.14 20.04
N LEU A 76 -2.92 14.36 21.19
CA LEU A 76 -1.69 13.66 21.57
C LEU A 76 -1.91 12.15 21.72
N ALA A 77 -3.08 11.72 22.20
CA ALA A 77 -3.45 10.32 22.30
C ALA A 77 -3.50 9.61 20.93
N LEU A 78 -3.78 10.34 19.84
CA LEU A 78 -3.78 9.80 18.48
C LEU A 78 -2.38 9.57 17.90
N LYS A 79 -1.31 10.10 18.51
CA LYS A 79 0.05 10.08 17.95
C LYS A 79 0.51 8.67 17.58
N SER A 80 0.31 7.71 18.48
CA SER A 80 0.72 6.32 18.25
C SER A 80 -0.01 5.71 17.06
N ASP A 81 -1.33 5.82 17.03
CA ASP A 81 -2.17 5.27 15.95
C ASP A 81 -1.85 5.91 14.59
N VAL A 82 -1.62 7.23 14.56
CA VAL A 82 -1.24 7.94 13.33
C VAL A 82 0.13 7.49 12.84
N LEU A 83 1.14 7.42 13.73
CA LEU A 83 2.47 6.96 13.37
C LEU A 83 2.47 5.50 12.91
N THR A 84 1.70 4.63 13.56
CA THR A 84 1.48 3.25 13.12
C THR A 84 0.99 3.20 11.68
N ARG A 85 -0.06 3.95 11.34
CA ARG A 85 -0.59 4.02 9.96
C ARG A 85 0.43 4.55 8.97
N VAL A 86 1.20 5.58 9.36
CA VAL A 86 2.25 6.16 8.53
C VAL A 86 3.34 5.13 8.23
N TYR A 87 3.77 4.36 9.23
CA TYR A 87 4.75 3.28 9.02
C TYR A 87 4.20 2.18 8.10
N LEU A 88 2.93 1.78 8.22
CA LEU A 88 2.32 0.79 7.31
C LEU A 88 2.21 1.32 5.86
N VAL A 89 1.90 2.61 5.68
CA VAL A 89 1.94 3.28 4.37
C VAL A 89 3.38 3.29 3.82
N CYS A 90 4.37 3.57 4.65
CA CYS A 90 5.78 3.53 4.22
C CYS A 90 6.19 2.11 3.81
N ALA A 91 5.85 1.09 4.62
CA ALA A 91 6.15 -0.30 4.31
C ALA A 91 5.56 -0.75 2.97
N GLY A 92 4.31 -0.40 2.69
CA GLY A 92 3.69 -0.73 1.39
C GLY A 92 4.41 -0.07 0.21
N ARG A 93 4.85 1.20 0.38
CA ARG A 93 5.67 1.89 -0.63
C ARG A 93 7.03 1.23 -0.83
N GLU A 94 7.68 0.86 0.27
CA GLU A 94 9.02 0.24 0.30
C GLU A 94 8.98 -1.14 -0.36
N TYR A 95 7.97 -1.98 -0.06
CA TYR A 95 7.76 -3.21 -0.81
C TYR A 95 7.46 -2.95 -2.29
N GLY A 96 6.66 -1.95 -2.64
CA GLY A 96 6.43 -1.57 -4.04
C GLY A 96 7.73 -1.22 -4.76
N ALA A 97 8.65 -0.59 -4.04
CA ALA A 97 10.00 -0.21 -4.46
C ALA A 97 11.05 -1.32 -4.31
N ASP A 98 10.68 -2.55 -3.96
CA ASP A 98 11.61 -3.68 -3.71
C ASP A 98 12.64 -3.43 -2.59
N GLN A 99 12.37 -2.45 -1.71
CA GLN A 99 13.18 -2.12 -0.54
C GLN A 99 12.71 -2.94 0.67
N CYS A 100 12.95 -4.27 0.62
CA CYS A 100 12.37 -5.20 1.60
C CYS A 100 12.89 -5.01 3.02
N ASP A 101 14.15 -4.62 3.20
CA ASP A 101 14.73 -4.39 4.53
C ASP A 101 14.12 -3.15 5.18
N ASP A 102 14.01 -2.05 4.43
CA ASP A 102 13.31 -0.83 4.87
C ASP A 102 11.85 -1.10 5.25
N ALA A 103 11.16 -1.94 4.47
CA ALA A 103 9.77 -2.32 4.72
C ALA A 103 9.61 -3.15 6.00
N GLN A 104 10.56 -4.05 6.28
CA GLN A 104 10.60 -4.83 7.51
C GLN A 104 10.78 -3.93 8.74
N GLU A 105 11.70 -2.96 8.66
CA GLU A 105 11.89 -1.97 9.72
C GLU A 105 10.63 -1.15 9.97
N SER A 106 9.97 -0.67 8.90
CA SER A 106 8.71 0.07 9.01
C SER A 106 7.60 -0.76 9.67
N ILE A 107 7.44 -2.03 9.31
CA ILE A 107 6.48 -2.92 9.98
C ILE A 107 6.86 -3.12 11.45
N ALA A 108 8.14 -3.29 11.75
CA ALA A 108 8.59 -3.49 13.12
C ALA A 108 8.30 -2.27 14.00
N GLU A 109 8.51 -1.05 13.50
CA GLU A 109 8.14 0.18 14.22
C GLU A 109 6.61 0.32 14.38
N ALA A 110 5.82 -0.04 13.36
CA ALA A 110 4.36 -0.08 13.49
C ALA A 110 3.89 -1.06 14.58
N ILE A 111 4.47 -2.26 14.64
CA ILE A 111 4.16 -3.27 15.67
C ILE A 111 4.62 -2.81 17.05
N LYS A 112 5.76 -2.13 17.15
CA LYS A 112 6.25 -1.57 18.42
C LYS A 112 5.28 -0.53 18.99
N LEU A 113 4.71 0.33 18.15
CA LEU A 113 3.69 1.30 18.53
C LEU A 113 2.32 0.66 18.82
N THR A 114 2.00 -0.42 18.11
CA THR A 114 0.72 -1.14 18.25
C THR A 114 0.94 -2.66 18.22
N PRO A 115 1.32 -3.29 19.36
CA PRO A 115 1.66 -4.72 19.42
C PRO A 115 0.53 -5.66 18.99
N ALA A 116 -0.72 -5.19 19.11
CA ALA A 116 -1.91 -5.92 18.65
C ALA A 116 -1.85 -6.25 17.15
N LEU A 117 -1.14 -5.47 16.31
CA LEU A 117 -0.97 -5.76 14.88
C LEU A 117 -0.29 -7.12 14.60
N ALA A 118 0.56 -7.59 15.52
CA ALA A 118 1.18 -8.90 15.41
C ALA A 118 0.27 -10.05 15.87
N THR A 119 -0.82 -9.76 16.57
CA THR A 119 -1.66 -10.76 17.26
C THR A 119 -3.14 -10.62 16.88
N SER A 120 -3.92 -9.79 17.58
CA SER A 120 -5.37 -9.70 17.43
C SER A 120 -5.83 -8.77 16.30
N ARG A 121 -4.97 -7.90 15.77
CA ARG A 121 -5.24 -6.93 14.69
C ARG A 121 -4.41 -7.21 13.43
N GLN A 122 -4.05 -8.47 13.17
CA GLN A 122 -3.28 -8.86 11.99
C GLN A 122 -3.95 -8.47 10.67
N ASP A 123 -5.29 -8.56 10.61
CA ASP A 123 -6.02 -8.24 9.38
C ASP A 123 -5.87 -6.76 8.99
N GLU A 124 -5.73 -5.83 9.96
CA GLU A 124 -5.49 -4.41 9.67
C GLU A 124 -4.11 -4.18 9.04
N LEU A 125 -3.08 -4.88 9.52
CA LEU A 125 -1.74 -4.83 8.92
C LEU A 125 -1.80 -5.38 7.49
N ILE A 126 -2.44 -6.53 7.30
CA ILE A 126 -2.56 -7.18 5.98
C ILE A 126 -3.34 -6.29 5.02
N ASP A 127 -4.49 -5.76 5.43
CA ASP A 127 -5.32 -4.88 4.61
C ASP A 127 -4.57 -3.60 4.22
N SER A 128 -3.83 -3.02 5.16
CA SER A 128 -2.98 -1.86 4.89
C SER A 128 -1.94 -2.17 3.82
N LEU A 129 -1.25 -3.32 3.90
CA LEU A 129 -0.25 -3.71 2.90
C LEU A 129 -0.88 -4.09 1.56
N LEU A 130 -2.00 -4.82 1.54
CA LEU A 130 -2.65 -5.27 0.32
C LEU A 130 -3.42 -4.14 -0.39
N SER A 131 -3.79 -3.07 0.31
CA SER A 131 -4.35 -1.86 -0.33
C SER A 131 -3.42 -1.28 -1.39
N TRP A 132 -2.11 -1.49 -1.27
CA TRP A 132 -1.12 -1.03 -2.25
C TRP A 132 -1.17 -1.80 -3.58
N THR A 133 -1.78 -2.98 -3.64
CA THR A 133 -1.91 -3.74 -4.89
C THR A 133 -2.73 -3.05 -5.97
N THR A 134 -3.57 -2.06 -5.60
CA THR A 134 -4.33 -1.24 -6.53
C THR A 134 -3.62 0.08 -6.88
N ASN A 135 -2.48 0.35 -6.24
CA ASN A 135 -1.74 1.56 -6.44
C ASN A 135 -0.98 1.48 -7.78
N PRO A 136 -1.09 2.46 -8.68
CA PRO A 136 -0.37 2.45 -9.98
C PRO A 136 1.16 2.45 -9.85
N PHE A 137 1.65 2.75 -8.65
CA PHE A 137 3.06 2.72 -8.26
C PHE A 137 3.56 1.30 -7.94
N VAL A 138 2.66 0.36 -7.68
CA VAL A 138 3.03 -1.04 -7.53
C VAL A 138 3.03 -1.71 -8.90
N GLY A 139 4.02 -2.57 -9.13
CA GLY A 139 4.07 -3.42 -10.32
C GLY A 139 2.98 -4.49 -10.30
N ASP A 140 3.33 -5.71 -10.70
CA ASP A 140 2.37 -6.82 -10.67
C ASP A 140 1.85 -7.06 -9.22
N PRO A 141 0.51 -7.05 -9.00
CA PRO A 141 -0.10 -7.26 -7.69
C PRO A 141 0.28 -8.58 -7.00
N ILE A 142 0.43 -9.65 -7.78
CA ILE A 142 0.78 -10.97 -7.28
C ILE A 142 2.25 -10.97 -6.84
N ASP A 143 3.14 -10.39 -7.64
CA ASP A 143 4.56 -10.26 -7.30
C ASP A 143 4.77 -9.42 -6.03
N TYR A 144 4.07 -8.29 -5.93
CA TYR A 144 4.05 -7.48 -4.72
C TYR A 144 3.58 -8.29 -3.50
N THR A 145 2.47 -9.02 -3.65
CA THR A 145 1.93 -9.85 -2.55
C THR A 145 2.93 -10.92 -2.13
N MET A 146 3.57 -11.61 -3.09
CA MET A 146 4.62 -12.58 -2.78
C MET A 146 5.79 -11.94 -2.05
N ARG A 147 6.24 -10.77 -2.51
CA ARG A 147 7.33 -10.00 -1.90
C ARG A 147 7.01 -9.65 -0.44
N VAL A 148 5.81 -9.14 -0.16
CA VAL A 148 5.36 -8.84 1.21
C VAL A 148 5.47 -10.09 2.09
N PHE A 149 4.80 -11.19 1.73
CA PHE A 149 4.74 -12.37 2.60
C PHE A 149 6.06 -13.15 2.71
N ASN A 150 6.96 -13.02 1.73
CA ASN A 150 8.29 -13.63 1.78
C ASN A 150 9.26 -12.84 2.67
N ASN A 151 8.99 -11.55 2.90
CA ASN A 151 9.91 -10.65 3.59
C ASN A 151 9.26 -10.00 4.83
N LEU A 152 8.27 -10.65 5.46
CA LEU A 152 7.73 -10.18 6.74
C LEU A 152 8.79 -10.30 7.86
N PRO A 153 8.91 -9.29 8.75
CA PRO A 153 9.83 -9.35 9.87
C PRO A 153 9.41 -10.44 10.88
N ASP A 154 10.34 -10.86 11.73
CA ASP A 154 10.13 -11.97 12.68
C ASP A 154 8.98 -11.72 13.65
N ASN A 155 8.81 -10.47 14.11
CA ASN A 155 7.69 -10.07 14.97
C ASN A 155 6.33 -10.05 14.25
N ALA A 156 6.28 -10.32 12.94
CA ALA A 156 5.08 -10.53 12.15
C ALA A 156 4.98 -11.96 11.60
N ALA A 157 5.77 -12.92 12.10
CA ALA A 157 5.84 -14.27 11.54
C ALA A 157 4.48 -15.00 11.51
N ALA A 158 3.61 -14.77 12.50
CA ALA A 158 2.28 -15.35 12.54
C ALA A 158 1.41 -14.96 11.32
N ILE A 159 1.68 -13.82 10.70
CA ILE A 159 0.95 -13.32 9.52
C ILE A 159 1.28 -14.17 8.28
N LYS A 160 2.44 -14.84 8.23
CA LYS A 160 2.85 -15.70 7.09
C LYS A 160 1.82 -16.77 6.75
N GLN A 161 1.04 -17.25 7.74
CA GLN A 161 -0.02 -18.23 7.53
C GLN A 161 -1.16 -17.73 6.61
N LYS A 162 -1.35 -16.40 6.51
CA LYS A 162 -2.37 -15.76 5.66
C LYS A 162 -1.93 -15.64 4.19
N LYS A 163 -0.68 -15.99 3.85
CA LYS A 163 -0.13 -15.89 2.49
C LYS A 163 -1.00 -16.54 1.42
N ARG A 164 -1.46 -17.77 1.67
CA ARG A 164 -2.30 -18.51 0.71
C ARG A 164 -3.63 -17.80 0.47
N TRP A 165 -4.29 -17.34 1.54
CA TRP A 165 -5.51 -16.57 1.43
C TRP A 165 -5.29 -15.29 0.61
N ALA A 166 -4.26 -14.51 0.93
CA ALA A 166 -3.95 -13.25 0.25
C ALA A 166 -3.66 -13.46 -1.25
N LEU A 167 -2.85 -14.47 -1.60
CA LEU A 167 -2.57 -14.81 -3.00
C LEU A 167 -3.82 -15.29 -3.74
N GLY A 168 -4.74 -15.98 -3.07
CA GLY A 168 -6.03 -16.35 -3.64
C GLY A 168 -6.91 -15.13 -3.96
N GLU A 169 -7.01 -14.18 -3.03
CA GLU A 169 -7.77 -12.93 -3.22
C GLU A 169 -7.18 -12.07 -4.33
N ILE A 170 -5.88 -11.77 -4.26
CA ILE A 170 -5.20 -10.92 -5.23
C ILE A 170 -5.13 -11.61 -6.60
N GLY A 171 -4.90 -12.91 -6.63
CA GLY A 171 -4.94 -13.70 -7.86
C GLY A 171 -6.30 -13.60 -8.56
N LEU A 172 -7.40 -13.71 -7.82
CA LEU A 172 -8.74 -13.63 -8.41
C LEU A 172 -9.06 -12.22 -8.94
N ARG A 173 -8.70 -11.17 -8.19
CA ARG A 173 -8.83 -9.77 -8.64
C ARG A 173 -8.01 -9.52 -9.90
N THR A 174 -6.75 -9.97 -9.91
CA THR A 174 -5.84 -9.85 -11.06
C THR A 174 -6.40 -10.59 -12.28
N PHE A 175 -6.93 -11.79 -12.09
CA PHE A 175 -7.55 -12.60 -13.15
C PHE A 175 -8.70 -11.87 -13.85
N PHE A 176 -9.65 -11.33 -13.08
CA PHE A 176 -10.80 -10.62 -13.66
C PHE A 176 -10.42 -9.28 -14.30
N THR A 177 -9.50 -8.53 -13.68
CA THR A 177 -8.98 -7.28 -14.27
C THR A 177 -8.24 -7.56 -15.58
N ALA A 178 -7.38 -8.58 -15.62
CA ALA A 178 -6.68 -8.99 -16.83
C ALA A 178 -7.65 -9.43 -17.93
N LYS A 179 -8.71 -10.17 -17.59
CA LYS A 179 -9.76 -10.54 -18.55
C LYS A 179 -10.48 -9.32 -19.12
N LYS A 180 -10.80 -8.32 -18.29
CA LYS A 180 -11.43 -7.06 -18.72
C LYS A 180 -10.55 -6.29 -19.72
N ASN A 181 -9.24 -6.38 -19.55
CA ASN A 181 -8.25 -5.72 -20.42
C ASN A 181 -7.75 -6.62 -21.56
N GLU A 182 -8.32 -7.81 -21.74
CA GLU A 182 -7.91 -8.81 -22.74
C GLU A 182 -6.43 -9.25 -22.66
N ASP A 183 -5.80 -9.09 -21.49
CA ASP A 183 -4.45 -9.59 -21.22
C ASP A 183 -4.48 -11.07 -20.86
N TRP A 184 -4.54 -11.91 -21.88
CA TRP A 184 -4.61 -13.36 -21.74
C TRP A 184 -3.36 -13.99 -21.10
N SER A 185 -2.22 -13.31 -21.16
CA SER A 185 -0.98 -13.78 -20.52
C SER A 185 -1.11 -13.73 -19.00
N THR A 186 -1.57 -12.58 -18.48
CA THR A 186 -1.83 -12.35 -17.06
C THR A 186 -3.02 -13.17 -16.57
N VAL A 187 -4.07 -13.37 -17.38
CA VAL A 187 -5.19 -14.28 -17.04
C VAL A 187 -4.69 -15.69 -16.71
N ARG A 188 -3.79 -16.26 -17.53
CA ARG A 188 -3.25 -17.61 -17.28
C ARG A 188 -2.40 -17.66 -16.02
N ARG A 189 -1.49 -16.68 -15.86
CA ARG A 189 -0.63 -16.56 -14.68
C ARG A 189 -1.47 -16.46 -13.39
N ALA A 190 -2.43 -15.55 -13.37
CA ALA A 190 -3.32 -15.35 -12.24
C ALA A 190 -4.18 -16.59 -11.96
N GLY A 191 -4.66 -17.28 -13.00
CA GLY A 191 -5.40 -18.53 -12.87
C GLY A 191 -4.59 -19.64 -12.19
N GLN A 192 -3.30 -19.79 -12.52
CA GLN A 192 -2.40 -20.73 -11.84
C GLN A 192 -2.24 -20.38 -10.36
N VAL A 193 -2.12 -19.10 -10.04
CA VAL A 193 -2.00 -18.63 -8.65
C VAL A 193 -3.28 -18.92 -7.86
N VAL A 194 -4.45 -18.69 -8.45
CA VAL A 194 -5.75 -19.04 -7.83
C VAL A 194 -5.87 -20.55 -7.65
N ALA A 195 -5.48 -21.36 -8.63
CA ALA A 195 -5.52 -22.82 -8.52
C ALA A 195 -4.66 -23.36 -7.38
N ALA A 196 -3.44 -22.80 -7.21
CA ALA A 196 -2.52 -23.22 -6.15
C ALA A 196 -2.97 -22.78 -4.75
N ASN A 197 -3.60 -21.60 -4.64
CA ASN A 197 -3.84 -20.96 -3.34
C ASN A 197 -5.30 -20.99 -2.87
N ALA A 198 -6.25 -21.03 -3.80
CA ALA A 198 -7.69 -21.06 -3.54
C ALA A 198 -8.43 -22.02 -4.52
N PRO A 199 -8.09 -23.33 -4.53
CA PRO A 199 -8.60 -24.29 -5.53
C PRO A 199 -10.13 -24.41 -5.53
N ALA A 200 -10.79 -24.25 -4.37
CA ALA A 200 -12.25 -24.26 -4.29
C ALA A 200 -12.91 -23.16 -5.14
N ARG A 201 -12.23 -22.02 -5.34
CA ARG A 201 -12.75 -20.88 -6.12
C ARG A 201 -12.60 -21.07 -7.63
N MET A 202 -11.77 -22.02 -8.08
CA MET A 202 -11.59 -22.34 -9.50
C MET A 202 -12.85 -22.93 -10.14
N TRP A 203 -13.71 -23.57 -9.34
CA TRP A 203 -14.95 -24.19 -9.81
C TRP A 203 -16.09 -23.21 -10.06
N ASN A 204 -15.84 -21.91 -9.89
CA ASN A 204 -16.78 -20.89 -10.33
C ASN A 204 -16.90 -20.94 -11.86
N ARG A 205 -18.12 -21.09 -12.38
CA ARG A 205 -18.42 -21.17 -13.83
C ARG A 205 -17.75 -20.05 -14.63
N GLY A 206 -17.63 -18.84 -14.06
CA GLY A 206 -16.94 -17.72 -14.70
C GLY A 206 -15.45 -17.96 -14.89
N VAL A 207 -14.76 -18.49 -13.87
CA VAL A 207 -13.31 -18.75 -13.92
C VAL A 207 -12.99 -19.86 -14.92
N VAL A 208 -13.76 -20.96 -14.90
CA VAL A 208 -13.58 -22.08 -15.84
C VAL A 208 -13.77 -21.63 -17.29
N SER A 209 -14.84 -20.89 -17.58
CA SER A 209 -15.13 -20.39 -18.93
C SER A 209 -14.01 -19.49 -19.47
N ILE A 210 -13.52 -18.56 -18.65
CA ILE A 210 -12.44 -17.65 -19.03
C ILE A 210 -11.13 -18.39 -19.29
N LEU A 211 -10.79 -19.39 -18.46
CA LEU A 211 -9.59 -20.20 -18.68
C LEU A 211 -9.65 -20.98 -20.00
N LEU A 212 -10.80 -21.58 -20.33
CA LEU A 212 -11.02 -22.23 -21.62
C LEU A 212 -10.83 -21.26 -22.80
N GLN A 213 -11.41 -20.06 -22.71
CA GLN A 213 -11.23 -19.01 -23.73
C GLN A 213 -9.76 -18.59 -23.89
N SER A 214 -9.01 -18.49 -22.80
CA SER A 214 -7.60 -18.09 -22.82
C SER A 214 -6.69 -19.08 -23.54
N MET A 215 -7.07 -20.36 -23.61
CA MET A 215 -6.33 -21.40 -24.34
C MET A 215 -6.59 -21.32 -25.86
N MET A 216 -7.76 -20.82 -26.26
CA MET A 216 -8.13 -20.60 -27.67
C MET A 216 -7.47 -19.35 -28.27
N HIS A 217 -7.11 -18.36 -27.45
CA HIS A 217 -6.43 -17.11 -27.88
C HIS A 217 -4.89 -17.23 -27.92
N ARG A 218 -4.35 -18.42 -28.20
CA ARG A 218 -2.92 -18.56 -28.54
C ARG A 218 -2.68 -17.89 -29.89
N GLN A 219 -2.10 -16.69 -29.90
CA GLN A 219 -1.48 -16.18 -31.13
C GLN A 219 -0.35 -17.16 -31.56
N PRO A 220 -0.21 -17.48 -32.86
CA PRO A 220 0.91 -18.26 -33.36
C PRO A 220 2.19 -17.46 -33.15
N GLN A 221 3.22 -18.10 -32.57
CA GLN A 221 4.57 -17.53 -32.49
C GLN A 221 5.14 -17.46 -33.91
N SER A 222 5.48 -16.24 -34.36
CA SER A 222 6.40 -15.98 -35.47
C SER A 222 7.82 -15.84 -34.94
#